data_AF-A0A3D5CRC2-F1
#
_entry.id   AF-A0A3D5CRC2-F1
#
_cell.length_a   1.000
_cell.length_b   1.000
_cell.length_c   1.000
_cell.angle_alpha   90.00
_cell.angle_beta   90.00
_cell.angle_gamma   90.00
#
_symmetry.space_group_name_H-M   'P 1'
#
loop_
_entity.id
_entity.type
_entity.pdbx_description
1 polymer ?
#
loop_
_entity_poly.entity_id
_entity_poly.type
_entity_poly.pdbx_seq_one_letter_code
_entity_poly.pdbx_strand_id
1 'polypeptide(L)'
;IRFFELYFPDYHYQVMYTDTWLLSPNLTKWLKKESKICLFAADYRLLSVDEQDDSGVPWIFGRVDAQIHDYPESTSLQRQAKEQLLAGEHIGSGLGI
;
A
#
# COMPACT_ATOMS: atom_id res chain seq x y z
N ILE A 1 2.66 -1.49 -22.64
CA ILE A 1 1.83 -1.10 -23.80
C ILE A 1 1.62 -2.23 -24.81
N ARG A 2 2.65 -3.02 -25.19
CA ARG A 2 2.56 -4.13 -26.18
C ARG A 2 1.34 -5.06 -26.04
N PHE A 3 0.93 -5.39 -24.82
CA PHE A 3 -0.27 -6.20 -24.59
C PHE A 3 -1.55 -5.55 -25.15
N PHE A 4 -1.77 -4.27 -24.84
CA PHE A 4 -2.92 -3.52 -25.34
C PHE A 4 -2.85 -3.36 -26.86
N GLU A 5 -1.67 -3.05 -27.40
CA GLU A 5 -1.48 -2.91 -28.85
C GLU A 5 -1.83 -4.18 -29.63
N LEU A 6 -1.54 -5.37 -29.06
CA LEU A 6 -1.78 -6.65 -29.73
C LEU A 6 -3.22 -7.16 -29.60
N TYR A 7 -3.85 -6.97 -28.44
CA TYR A 7 -5.13 -7.61 -28.12
C TYR A 7 -6.31 -6.64 -28.02
N PHE A 8 -6.04 -5.34 -27.88
CA PHE A 8 -7.04 -4.29 -27.75
C PHE A 8 -6.61 -3.07 -28.59
N PRO A 9 -6.47 -3.21 -29.93
CA PRO A 9 -5.86 -2.18 -30.77
C PRO A 9 -6.63 -0.84 -30.78
N ASP A 10 -7.94 -0.88 -30.51
CA ASP A 10 -8.79 0.32 -30.37
C ASP A 10 -8.65 1.00 -28.99
N TYR A 11 -7.98 0.35 -28.03
CA TYR A 11 -7.72 0.91 -26.72
C TYR A 11 -6.40 1.67 -26.69
N HIS A 12 -6.49 3.00 -26.71
CA HIS A 12 -5.34 3.88 -26.58
C HIS A 12 -4.91 4.01 -25.12
N TYR A 13 -4.02 3.13 -24.68
CA TYR A 13 -3.40 3.22 -23.35
C TYR A 13 -2.62 4.54 -23.21
N GLN A 14 -2.93 5.32 -22.16
CA GLN A 14 -2.27 6.61 -21.89
C GLN A 14 -1.47 6.57 -20.59
N VAL A 15 -2.09 6.09 -19.52
CA VAL A 15 -1.52 6.09 -18.17
C VAL A 15 -2.10 4.92 -17.38
N MET A 16 -1.33 4.42 -16.41
CA MET A 16 -1.82 3.55 -15.36
C MET A 16 -1.87 4.37 -14.09
N TYR A 17 -2.99 4.32 -13.39
CA TYR A 17 -3.08 4.81 -12.02
C TYR A 17 -3.42 3.66 -11.09
N THR A 18 -3.11 3.82 -9.82
CA THR A 18 -3.53 2.89 -8.78
C THR A 18 -3.88 3.64 -7.51
N ASP A 19 -4.91 3.17 -6.83
CA ASP A 19 -5.27 3.61 -5.49
C ASP A 19 -5.04 2.42 -4.54
N THR A 20 -4.08 2.55 -3.63
CA THR A 20 -3.65 1.42 -2.81
C THR A 20 -2.94 1.85 -1.54
N TRP A 21 -3.08 1.04 -0.49
CA TRP A 21 -2.31 1.17 0.75
C TRP A 21 -0.80 1.10 0.51
N LEU A 22 -0.34 0.41 -0.54
CA LEU A 22 1.09 0.30 -0.87
C LEU A 22 1.73 1.65 -1.22
N LEU A 23 0.94 2.64 -1.62
CA LEU A 23 1.39 4.00 -1.95
C LEU A 23 1.33 4.95 -0.75
N SER A 24 0.92 4.47 0.43
CA SER A 24 0.84 5.31 1.61
C SER A 24 2.21 5.85 2.04
N PRO A 25 2.36 7.18 2.21
CA PRO A 25 3.56 7.78 2.77
C PRO A 25 3.86 7.30 4.19
N ASN A 26 2.84 6.87 4.96
CA ASN A 26 3.05 6.38 6.33
C ASN A 26 3.99 5.18 6.34
N LEU A 27 3.89 4.28 5.35
CA LEU A 27 4.75 3.09 5.25
C LEU A 27 6.23 3.46 5.21
N THR A 28 6.59 4.57 4.56
CA THR A 28 7.99 5.00 4.42
C THR A 28 8.60 5.51 5.71
N LYS A 29 7.78 5.86 6.71
CA LYS A 29 8.22 6.34 8.03
C LYS A 29 8.81 5.20 8.87
N TRP A 30 8.36 3.97 8.66
CA TRP A 30 8.75 2.81 9.47
C TRP A 30 9.37 1.67 8.65
N LEU A 31 9.01 1.47 7.37
CA LEU A 31 9.68 0.49 6.53
C LEU A 31 11.09 0.93 6.12
N LYS A 32 11.98 -0.06 5.99
CA LYS A 32 13.29 0.13 5.35
C LYS A 32 13.12 0.60 3.90
N LYS A 33 14.01 1.49 3.44
CA LYS A 33 13.98 2.04 2.07
C LYS A 33 14.12 0.94 1.00
N GLU A 34 14.81 -0.14 1.33
CA GLU A 34 15.03 -1.29 0.43
C GLU A 34 13.83 -2.27 0.41
N SER A 35 12.78 -2.02 1.20
CA SER A 35 11.54 -2.79 1.13
C SER A 35 10.96 -2.71 -0.28
N LYS A 36 10.52 -3.85 -0.81
CA LYS A 36 9.86 -3.92 -2.13
C LYS A 36 8.64 -3.00 -2.21
N ILE A 37 7.98 -2.74 -1.09
CA ILE A 37 6.85 -1.80 -1.01
C ILE A 37 7.33 -0.35 -1.23
N CYS A 38 8.40 0.06 -0.55
CA CYS A 38 8.98 1.39 -0.73
C CYS A 38 9.54 1.59 -2.14
N LEU A 39 10.18 0.55 -2.70
CA LEU A 39 10.67 0.58 -4.08
C LEU A 39 9.52 0.69 -5.08
N PHE A 40 8.44 -0.06 -4.89
CA PHE A 40 7.22 0.06 -5.70
C PHE A 40 6.63 1.47 -5.60
N ALA A 41 6.47 2.02 -4.39
CA ALA A 41 5.90 3.35 -4.19
C ALA A 41 6.75 4.46 -4.83
N ALA A 42 8.07 4.27 -4.93
CA ALA A 42 8.98 5.24 -5.54
C ALA A 42 8.81 5.38 -7.07
N ASP A 43 8.17 4.42 -7.74
CA ASP A 43 7.88 4.48 -9.17
C ASP A 43 6.67 5.36 -9.49
N TYR A 44 5.90 5.79 -8.49
CA TYR A 44 4.66 6.55 -8.65
C TYR A 44 4.79 8.00 -8.23
N ARG A 45 4.08 8.87 -8.95
CA ARG A 45 3.80 10.23 -8.48
C ARG A 45 2.44 10.25 -7.80
N LEU A 46 2.42 10.59 -6.51
CA LEU A 46 1.18 10.71 -5.74
C LEU A 46 0.32 11.88 -6.24
N LEU A 47 -0.97 11.60 -6.42
CA LEU A 47 -2.01 12.55 -6.78
C LEU A 47 -2.87 12.93 -5.56
N SER A 48 -3.11 11.97 -4.67
CA SER A 48 -3.79 12.19 -3.38
C SER A 48 -3.36 11.14 -2.36
N VAL A 49 -3.56 11.44 -1.08
CA VAL A 49 -3.24 10.59 0.05
C VAL A 49 -4.42 10.62 1.03
N ASP A 50 -4.81 9.46 1.53
CA ASP A 50 -5.64 9.34 2.72
C ASP A 50 -4.78 8.75 3.83
N GLU A 51 -4.31 9.59 4.75
CA GLU A 51 -3.44 9.14 5.83
C GLU A 51 -4.15 8.30 6.88
N GLN A 52 -5.49 8.30 6.91
CA GLN A 52 -6.32 7.60 7.92
C GLN A 52 -6.98 6.32 7.37
N ASP A 53 -6.75 5.98 6.10
CA ASP A 53 -7.29 4.77 5.51
C ASP A 53 -6.60 3.51 6.03
N ASP A 54 -7.37 2.60 6.61
CA ASP A 54 -6.90 1.29 7.10
C ASP A 54 -7.35 0.13 6.20
N SER A 55 -7.76 0.41 4.96
CA SER A 55 -8.11 -0.63 3.96
C SER A 55 -6.97 -1.62 3.67
N GLY A 56 -5.72 -1.27 4.02
CA GLY A 56 -4.54 -2.12 3.93
C GLY A 56 -4.46 -3.24 4.97
N VAL A 57 -5.14 -3.13 6.11
CA VAL A 57 -5.13 -4.10 7.22
C VAL A 57 -5.37 -5.55 6.78
N PRO A 58 -6.44 -5.90 6.05
CA PRO A 58 -6.68 -7.28 5.62
C PRO A 58 -5.57 -7.85 4.74
N TRP A 59 -4.85 -7.01 3.97
CA TRP A 59 -3.76 -7.43 3.10
C TRP A 59 -2.46 -7.71 3.88
N ILE A 60 -2.20 -6.91 4.91
CA ILE A 60 -1.00 -7.06 5.76
C ILE A 60 -1.14 -8.28 6.69
N PHE A 61 -2.31 -8.43 7.31
CA PHE A 61 -2.53 -9.43 8.35
C PHE A 61 -3.23 -10.68 7.86
N GLY A 62 -3.81 -10.67 6.66
CA GLY A 62 -4.60 -11.77 6.10
C GLY A 62 -5.96 -11.96 6.79
N ARG A 63 -6.31 -11.06 7.71
CA ARG A 63 -7.55 -11.05 8.49
C ARG A 63 -7.80 -9.66 9.07
N VAL A 64 -9.02 -9.45 9.55
CA VAL A 64 -9.41 -8.29 10.34
C VAL A 64 -9.86 -8.81 11.70
N ASP A 65 -9.14 -8.42 12.75
CA ASP A 65 -9.42 -8.82 14.13
C ASP A 65 -10.11 -7.67 14.87
N ALA A 66 -10.91 -7.99 15.90
CA ALA A 66 -11.63 -6.98 16.69
C ALA A 66 -10.68 -6.14 17.55
N GLN A 67 -9.53 -6.68 17.94
CA GLN A 67 -8.52 -6.01 18.74
C GLN A 67 -7.18 -6.02 18.01
N ILE A 68 -6.49 -4.88 17.98
CA ILE A 68 -5.18 -4.76 17.31
C ILE A 68 -4.16 -5.73 17.92
N HIS A 69 -4.25 -6.02 19.22
CA HIS A 69 -3.38 -6.97 19.92
C HIS A 69 -3.44 -8.39 19.36
N ASP A 70 -4.55 -8.76 18.71
CA ASP A 70 -4.74 -10.11 18.17
C ASP A 70 -4.09 -10.28 16.80
N TYR A 71 -3.66 -9.21 16.12
CA TYR A 71 -3.04 -9.33 14.81
C TYR A 71 -1.74 -10.16 14.84
N PRO A 72 -1.50 -10.99 13.81
CA PRO A 72 -0.31 -11.82 13.72
C PRO A 72 0.94 -10.96 13.51
N GLU A 73 2.09 -11.50 13.92
CA GLU A 73 3.39 -10.81 13.89
C GLU A 73 4.48 -11.68 13.23
N SER A 74 4.09 -12.55 12.29
CA SER A 74 4.99 -13.54 11.68
C SER A 74 6.02 -12.88 10.76
N THR A 75 5.69 -11.75 10.14
CA THR A 75 6.58 -11.01 9.24
C THR A 75 7.02 -9.68 9.84
N SER A 76 8.10 -9.09 9.31
CA SER A 76 8.53 -7.75 9.71
C SER A 76 7.50 -6.67 9.37
N LEU A 77 6.78 -6.83 8.27
CA LEU A 77 5.70 -5.92 7.87
C LEU A 77 4.58 -5.95 8.91
N GLN A 78 4.14 -7.15 9.30
CA GLN A 78 3.11 -7.34 10.31
C GLN A 78 3.49 -6.74 11.66
N ARG A 79 4.72 -6.98 12.14
CA ARG A 79 5.21 -6.42 13.41
C ARG A 79 5.17 -4.90 13.42
N GLN A 80 5.72 -4.27 12.38
CA GLN A 80 5.76 -2.81 12.30
C GLN A 80 4.36 -2.21 12.13
N ALA A 81 3.53 -2.78 11.26
CA ALA A 81 2.15 -2.31 11.08
C ALA A 81 1.35 -2.39 12.39
N LYS A 82 1.48 -3.49 13.15
CA LYS A 82 0.81 -3.64 14.45
C LYS A 82 1.32 -2.64 15.48
N GLU A 83 2.63 -2.40 15.53
CA GLU A 83 3.25 -1.39 16.40
C GLU A 83 2.69 0.01 16.11
N GLN A 84 2.57 0.40 14.84
CA GLN A 84 2.00 1.68 14.44
C GLN A 84 0.51 1.78 14.83
N LEU A 85 -0.29 0.75 14.53
CA LEU A 85 -1.71 0.73 14.88
C LEU A 85 -1.94 0.81 16.40
N LEU A 86 -1.10 0.13 17.20
CA LEU A 86 -1.15 0.23 18.67
C LEU A 86 -0.75 1.61 19.19
N ALA A 87 0.08 2.35 18.45
CA ALA A 87 0.43 3.74 18.75
C ALA A 87 -0.68 4.74 18.35
N GLY A 88 -1.77 4.27 17.73
CA GLY A 88 -2.85 5.12 17.22
C GLY A 88 -2.56 5.70 15.84
N GLU A 89 -1.53 5.23 15.15
CA GLU A 89 -1.22 5.59 13.76
C GLU A 89 -2.00 4.71 12.79
N HIS A 90 -2.05 5.13 11.53
CA HIS A 90 -2.81 4.46 10.47
C HIS A 90 -1.90 3.92 9.36
N ILE A 91 -2.38 2.91 8.63
CA ILE A 91 -1.67 2.38 7.47
C ILE A 91 -1.63 3.41 6.34
N GLY A 92 -2.75 4.10 6.11
CA GLY A 92 -2.99 5.06 5.04
C GLY A 92 -3.07 4.41 3.65
N SER A 93 -3.42 5.23 2.66
CA SER A 93 -3.39 4.89 1.24
C SER A 93 -3.04 6.07 0.36
N GLY A 94 -2.74 5.78 -0.91
CA GLY A 94 -2.40 6.80 -1.89
C GLY A 94 -2.89 6.44 -3.28
N LEU A 95 -3.31 7.46 -4.01
CA LEU A 95 -3.56 7.43 -5.44
C LEU A 95 -2.31 7.91 -6.17
N GLY A 96 -1.79 7.13 -7.11
CA GLY A 96 -0.61 7.49 -7.89
C GLY A 96 -0.72 7.13 -9.37
N ILE A 97 0.08 7.80 -10.20
CA ILE A 97 0.29 7.54 -11.63
C ILE A 97 1.77 7.40 -11.98
#